data_AF-A0A961HTG2-F1
#
_entry.id   AF-A0A961HTG2-F1
#
_cell.length_a   1.000
_cell.length_b   1.000
_cell.length_c   1.000
_cell.angle_alpha   90.00
_cell.angle_beta   90.00
_cell.angle_gamma   90.00
#
_symmetry.space_group_name_H-M   'P 1'
#
loop_
_entity.id
_entity.type
_entity.pdbx_description
1 polymer ?
#
loop_
_entity_poly.entity_id
_entity_poly.type
_entity_poly.pdbx_seq_one_letter_code
_entity_poly.pdbx_strand_id
1 'polypeptide(L)'
;LPVAVTAATSCFRREAGAAGKDTRGLVRVHQFQKVELVQLCAPEDSSRIHEEMLGHADGILKALQLPYRVLLLSTGDMGATAMKTYDLEVWMPGLNRWLEISSISNCGEYQARRGMIRYKAEKGNRYVHTLNGSGLAAGRTMIAIIENYQNADGSFTVPEALRPYLGTDRIG
;
A
#
# COMPACT_ATOMS: atom_id res chain seq x y z
N LEU A 1 -16.67 3.05 16.42
CA LEU A 1 -15.68 2.17 15.76
C LEU A 1 -16.43 1.37 14.70
N PRO A 2 -15.85 1.12 13.51
CA PRO A 2 -14.50 1.52 13.13
C PRO A 2 -14.37 3.02 12.85
N VAL A 3 -13.14 3.52 12.88
CA VAL A 3 -12.74 4.82 12.31
C VAL A 3 -11.85 4.49 11.12
N ALA A 4 -12.24 4.89 9.93
CA ALA A 4 -11.48 4.70 8.70
C ALA A 4 -11.09 6.05 8.13
N VAL A 5 -9.79 6.25 7.90
CA VAL A 5 -9.24 7.49 7.35
C VAL A 5 -8.27 7.18 6.22
N THR A 6 -8.19 8.10 5.26
CA THR A 6 -7.22 8.06 4.16
C THR A 6 -6.54 9.40 4.01
N ALA A 7 -5.29 9.41 3.56
CA ALA A 7 -4.54 10.63 3.29
C ALA A 7 -3.49 10.43 2.19
N ALA A 8 -3.41 11.40 1.27
CA ALA A 8 -2.29 11.51 0.33
C ALA A 8 -1.22 12.41 0.94
N THR A 9 0.01 11.90 1.06
CA THR A 9 1.12 12.66 1.67
C THR A 9 2.46 12.42 0.98
N SER A 10 3.33 13.44 1.05
CA SER A 10 4.76 13.29 0.80
C SER A 10 5.39 12.45 1.92
N CYS A 11 5.93 11.29 1.56
CA CYS A 11 6.69 10.41 2.45
C CYS A 11 8.19 10.65 2.28
N PHE A 12 8.91 10.76 3.40
CA PHE A 12 10.35 11.00 3.42
C PHE A 12 11.06 9.83 4.11
N ARG A 13 12.05 9.22 3.42
CA ARG A 13 12.85 8.13 3.97
C ARG A 13 14.34 8.40 3.75
N ARG A 14 15.15 8.15 4.78
CA ARG A 14 16.62 8.24 4.70
C ARG A 14 17.24 7.17 3.80
N GLU A 15 16.52 6.06 3.55
CA GLU A 15 17.01 4.91 2.77
C GLU A 15 18.39 4.39 3.25
N ALA A 16 18.65 4.51 4.56
CA ALA A 16 19.88 4.03 5.17
C ALA A 16 19.96 2.50 5.05
N GLY A 17 21.12 1.98 4.60
CA GLY A 17 21.34 0.55 4.38
C GLY A 17 20.93 0.03 3.00
N ALA A 18 20.47 0.89 2.08
CA ALA A 18 20.10 0.50 0.72
C ALA A 18 21.20 0.75 -0.35
N ALA A 19 22.45 0.95 0.07
CA ALA A 19 23.56 1.24 -0.85
C ALA A 19 23.69 0.14 -1.93
N GLY A 20 23.68 0.56 -3.20
CA GLY A 20 23.80 -0.35 -4.35
C GLY A 20 22.50 -1.07 -4.76
N LYS A 21 21.39 -0.89 -4.03
CA LYS A 21 20.09 -1.51 -4.36
C LYS A 21 19.10 -0.50 -4.93
N ASP A 22 18.50 -0.82 -6.08
CA ASP A 22 17.46 -0.02 -6.74
C ASP A 22 17.87 1.45 -6.97
N THR A 23 19.13 1.71 -7.30
CA THR A 23 19.73 3.07 -7.36
C THR A 23 19.35 3.89 -8.60
N ARG A 24 18.65 3.28 -9.58
CA ARG A 24 18.24 3.93 -10.83
C ARG A 24 16.71 3.96 -10.93
N GLY A 25 16.17 5.08 -11.41
CA GLY A 25 14.74 5.27 -11.63
C GLY A 25 14.00 5.73 -10.36
N LEU A 26 12.70 5.42 -10.29
CA LEU A 26 11.79 5.91 -9.25
C LEU A 26 11.42 4.84 -8.21
N VAL A 27 12.06 3.67 -8.25
CA VAL A 27 11.74 2.52 -7.39
C VAL A 27 12.05 2.80 -5.91
N ARG A 28 13.17 3.49 -5.67
CA ARG A 28 13.66 3.85 -4.34
C ARG A 28 14.22 5.27 -4.37
N VAL A 29 13.51 6.18 -3.71
CA VAL A 29 13.83 7.61 -3.66
C VAL A 29 13.62 8.13 -2.24
N HIS A 30 14.30 9.22 -1.87
CA HIS A 30 14.15 9.82 -0.54
C HIS A 30 12.77 10.43 -0.29
N GLN A 31 12.10 10.88 -1.34
CA GLN A 31 10.77 11.46 -1.27
C GLN A 31 9.85 10.81 -2.30
N PHE A 32 8.68 10.37 -1.86
CA PHE A 32 7.66 9.79 -2.74
C PHE A 32 6.25 10.13 -2.24
N GLN A 33 5.26 10.09 -3.13
CA GLN A 33 3.85 10.23 -2.76
C GLN A 33 3.25 8.88 -2.40
N LYS A 34 2.41 8.87 -1.36
CA LYS A 34 1.65 7.69 -0.95
C LYS A 34 0.25 8.07 -0.48
N VAL A 35 -0.74 7.28 -0.87
CA VAL A 35 -2.08 7.31 -0.29
C VAL A 35 -2.14 6.22 0.78
N GLU A 36 -2.32 6.62 2.04
CA GLU A 36 -2.35 5.71 3.17
C GLU A 36 -3.79 5.40 3.59
N LEU A 37 -4.06 4.13 3.89
CA LEU A 37 -5.27 3.66 4.54
C LEU A 37 -4.95 3.40 6.02
N VAL A 38 -5.71 4.00 6.94
CA VAL A 38 -5.57 3.73 8.38
C VAL A 38 -6.94 3.45 8.97
N GLN A 39 -7.03 2.38 9.75
CA GLN A 39 -8.25 2.05 10.49
C GLN A 39 -7.98 1.78 11.97
N LEU A 40 -8.90 2.27 12.80
CA LEU A 40 -9.00 1.94 14.22
C LEU A 40 -10.30 1.18 14.45
N CYS A 41 -10.24 0.01 15.06
CA CYS A 41 -11.42 -0.84 15.24
C CYS A 41 -11.46 -1.51 16.61
N ALA A 42 -12.61 -2.10 16.94
CA ALA A 42 -12.70 -3.00 18.07
C ALA A 42 -11.93 -4.30 17.76
N PRO A 43 -11.29 -4.96 18.75
CA PRO A 43 -10.51 -6.17 18.52
C PRO A 43 -11.24 -7.26 17.74
N GLU A 44 -12.55 -7.38 17.95
CA GLU A 44 -13.44 -8.38 17.35
C GLU A 44 -13.62 -8.18 15.84
N ASP A 45 -13.53 -6.94 15.35
CA ASP A 45 -13.65 -6.58 13.93
C ASP A 45 -12.33 -6.67 13.17
N SER A 46 -11.22 -6.78 13.87
CA SER A 46 -9.89 -6.52 13.34
C SER A 46 -9.50 -7.43 12.17
N SER A 47 -9.80 -8.73 12.26
CA SER A 47 -9.50 -9.67 11.16
C SER A 47 -10.37 -9.38 9.93
N ARG A 48 -11.66 -9.09 10.11
CA ARG A 48 -12.56 -8.76 9.00
C ARG A 48 -12.10 -7.48 8.29
N ILE A 49 -11.78 -6.45 9.06
CA ILE A 49 -11.31 -5.16 8.51
C ILE A 49 -9.96 -5.32 7.82
N HIS A 50 -9.08 -6.22 8.28
CA HIS A 50 -7.81 -6.49 7.60
C HIS A 50 -8.03 -7.01 6.17
N GLU A 51 -8.94 -7.98 6.01
CA GLU A 51 -9.29 -8.53 4.70
C GLU A 51 -10.03 -7.49 3.82
N GLU A 52 -10.88 -6.64 4.40
CA GLU A 52 -11.50 -5.51 3.69
C GLU A 52 -10.46 -4.49 3.18
N MET A 53 -9.47 -4.14 4.02
CA MET A 53 -8.38 -3.24 3.63
C MET A 53 -7.49 -3.83 2.52
N LEU A 54 -7.25 -5.14 2.56
CA LEU A 54 -6.61 -5.85 1.44
C LEU A 54 -7.43 -5.68 0.16
N GLY A 55 -8.75 -5.87 0.25
CA GLY A 55 -9.69 -5.67 -0.86
C GLY A 55 -9.66 -4.25 -1.45
N HIS A 56 -9.43 -3.21 -0.64
CA HIS A 56 -9.31 -1.84 -1.14
C HIS A 56 -8.06 -1.64 -2.03
N ALA A 57 -6.90 -2.15 -1.60
CA ALA A 57 -5.67 -2.05 -2.40
C ALA A 57 -5.73 -2.95 -3.64
N ASP A 58 -6.27 -4.15 -3.49
CA ASP A 58 -6.54 -5.12 -4.57
C ASP A 58 -7.47 -4.53 -5.65
N GLY A 59 -8.55 -3.87 -5.23
CA GLY A 59 -9.51 -3.22 -6.13
C GLY A 59 -8.88 -2.13 -7.00
N ILE A 60 -7.95 -1.34 -6.45
CA ILE A 60 -7.21 -0.32 -7.21
C ILE A 60 -6.33 -0.98 -8.28
N LEU A 61 -5.59 -2.04 -7.94
CA LEU A 61 -4.74 -2.74 -8.91
C LEU A 61 -5.55 -3.42 -10.02
N LYS A 62 -6.71 -4.00 -9.68
CA LYS A 62 -7.67 -4.54 -10.66
C LYS A 62 -8.22 -3.46 -11.59
N ALA A 63 -8.62 -2.31 -11.06
CA ALA A 63 -9.11 -1.20 -11.87
C ALA A 63 -8.03 -0.64 -12.82
N LEU A 64 -6.77 -0.65 -12.38
CA LEU A 64 -5.61 -0.31 -13.20
C LEU A 64 -5.17 -1.43 -14.15
N GLN A 65 -5.81 -2.61 -14.09
CA GLN A 65 -5.47 -3.84 -14.83
C GLN A 65 -3.97 -4.17 -14.82
N LEU A 66 -3.30 -3.92 -13.69
CA LEU A 66 -1.90 -4.29 -13.51
C LEU A 66 -1.80 -5.76 -13.09
N PRO A 67 -0.83 -6.54 -13.61
CA PRO A 67 -0.57 -7.88 -13.09
C PRO A 67 0.07 -7.77 -11.70
N TYR A 68 -0.53 -8.42 -10.69
CA TYR A 68 -0.01 -8.43 -9.32
C TYR A 68 -0.22 -9.80 -8.66
N ARG A 69 0.47 -10.01 -7.54
CA ARG A 69 0.27 -11.13 -6.62
C ARG A 69 0.13 -10.63 -5.19
N VAL A 70 -0.55 -11.42 -4.35
CA VAL A 70 -0.68 -11.17 -2.92
C VAL A 70 0.16 -12.19 -2.16
N LEU A 71 0.98 -11.72 -1.22
CA LEU A 71 1.83 -12.54 -0.37
C LEU A 71 1.44 -12.36 1.09
N LEU A 72 1.20 -13.45 1.80
CA LEU A 72 1.18 -13.45 3.26
C LEU A 72 2.62 -13.52 3.76
N LEU A 73 3.07 -12.52 4.52
CA LEU A 73 4.46 -12.44 4.95
C LEU A 73 4.80 -13.49 6.02
N SER A 74 6.04 -13.96 5.99
CA SER A 74 6.61 -14.80 7.04
C SER A 74 6.83 -13.98 8.32
N THR A 75 6.96 -14.65 9.47
CA THR A 75 7.25 -13.96 10.73
C THR A 75 8.59 -13.21 10.73
N GLY A 76 9.56 -13.63 9.92
CA GLY A 76 10.86 -12.97 9.80
C GLY A 76 10.85 -11.71 8.93
N ASP A 77 9.87 -11.60 8.02
CA ASP A 77 9.76 -10.47 7.09
C ASP A 77 8.75 -9.41 7.55
N MET A 78 7.90 -9.74 8.53
CA MET A 78 6.95 -8.77 9.10
C MET A 78 7.66 -7.66 9.87
N GLY A 79 7.16 -6.43 9.72
CA GLY A 79 7.59 -5.31 10.54
C GLY A 79 7.26 -5.52 12.02
N ALA A 80 8.10 -4.98 12.91
CA ALA A 80 8.01 -5.19 14.36
C ALA A 80 6.68 -4.78 15.02
N THR A 81 5.82 -4.02 14.32
CA THR A 81 4.51 -3.58 14.82
C THR A 81 3.35 -4.44 14.36
N ALA A 82 3.56 -5.33 13.38
CA ALA A 82 2.50 -6.10 12.74
C ALA A 82 2.36 -7.49 13.37
N MET A 83 1.12 -7.96 13.50
CA MET A 83 0.81 -9.35 13.85
C MET A 83 0.43 -10.19 12.62
N LYS A 84 0.01 -9.55 11.53
CA LYS A 84 -0.25 -10.16 10.23
C LYS A 84 -0.11 -9.10 9.13
N THR A 85 0.61 -9.41 8.05
CA THR A 85 0.82 -8.50 6.93
C THR A 85 0.62 -9.21 5.59
N TYR A 86 -0.09 -8.55 4.69
CA TYR A 86 -0.13 -8.91 3.28
C TYR A 86 0.62 -7.88 2.45
N ASP A 87 1.54 -8.34 1.60
CA ASP A 87 2.14 -7.50 0.58
C ASP A 87 1.47 -7.76 -0.77
N LEU A 88 1.18 -6.67 -1.48
CA LEU A 88 0.79 -6.72 -2.89
C LEU A 88 2.01 -6.34 -3.70
N GLU A 89 2.39 -7.20 -4.63
CA GLU A 89 3.52 -6.98 -5.52
C GLU A 89 3.05 -6.93 -6.96
N VAL A 90 3.44 -5.89 -7.69
CA VAL A 90 3.13 -5.69 -9.10
C VAL A 90 4.29 -6.20 -9.97
N TRP A 91 3.97 -6.72 -11.15
CA TRP A 91 4.99 -7.11 -12.12
C TRP A 91 5.66 -5.87 -12.73
N MET A 92 7.00 -5.86 -12.73
CA MET A 92 7.82 -4.78 -13.26
C MET A 92 8.66 -5.31 -14.43
N PRO A 93 8.22 -5.17 -15.70
CA PRO A 93 8.93 -5.67 -16.87
C PRO A 93 10.39 -5.21 -16.96
N GLY A 94 10.67 -3.94 -16.68
CA GLY A 94 12.01 -3.36 -16.74
C GLY A 94 12.96 -3.90 -15.67
N LEU A 95 12.42 -4.43 -14.57
CA LEU A 95 13.18 -5.09 -13.50
C LEU A 95 13.13 -6.61 -13.58
N ASN A 96 12.30 -7.17 -14.47
CA ASN A 96 12.01 -8.59 -14.60
C ASN A 96 11.71 -9.30 -13.26
N ARG A 97 10.88 -8.68 -12.42
CA ARG A 97 10.48 -9.23 -11.11
C ARG A 97 9.18 -8.61 -10.61
N TRP A 98 8.62 -9.25 -9.58
CA TRP A 98 7.58 -8.67 -8.74
C TRP A 98 8.19 -7.63 -7.79
N LEU A 99 7.52 -6.50 -7.62
CA LEU A 99 7.92 -5.41 -6.74
C LEU A 99 6.75 -5.01 -5.83
N GLU A 100 7.00 -4.96 -4.53
CA GLU A 100 6.06 -4.46 -3.52
C GLU A 100 5.52 -3.07 -3.90
N ILE A 101 4.20 -2.94 -3.95
CA ILE A 101 3.49 -1.68 -4.23
C ILE A 101 2.56 -1.27 -3.08
N SER A 102 2.21 -2.24 -2.23
CA SER A 102 1.45 -2.03 -1.01
C SER A 102 1.77 -3.10 0.03
N SER A 103 1.66 -2.71 1.30
CA SER A 103 1.75 -3.58 2.46
C SER A 103 0.59 -3.25 3.40
N ILE A 104 -0.27 -4.23 3.68
CA ILE A 104 -1.48 -4.09 4.50
C ILE A 104 -1.28 -4.87 5.79
N SER A 105 -1.17 -4.16 6.92
CA SER A 105 -0.81 -4.73 8.21
C SER A 105 -1.90 -4.56 9.25
N ASN A 106 -2.19 -5.65 9.96
CA ASN A 106 -2.88 -5.63 11.24
C ASN A 106 -1.84 -5.53 12.35
N CYS A 107 -1.96 -4.52 13.22
CA CYS A 107 -1.01 -4.27 14.31
C CYS A 107 -1.56 -4.63 15.70
N GLY A 108 -2.79 -5.16 15.77
CA GLY A 108 -3.46 -5.42 17.03
C GLY A 108 -3.44 -4.19 17.94
N GLU A 109 -3.18 -4.41 19.23
CA GLU A 109 -3.07 -3.32 20.21
C GLU A 109 -1.67 -2.69 20.30
N TYR A 110 -0.67 -3.15 19.51
CA TYR A 110 0.74 -2.75 19.70
C TYR A 110 0.92 -1.22 19.66
N GLN A 111 0.38 -0.59 18.62
CA GLN A 111 0.45 0.86 18.45
C GLN A 111 -0.50 1.57 19.42
N ALA A 112 -1.71 1.02 19.64
CA ALA A 112 -2.71 1.60 20.53
C ALA A 112 -2.22 1.70 21.98
N ARG A 113 -1.46 0.71 22.47
CA ARG A 113 -0.86 0.71 23.81
C ARG A 113 0.18 1.82 23.95
N ARG A 114 1.02 2.02 22.93
CA ARG A 114 2.02 3.10 22.91
C ARG A 114 1.39 4.50 22.82
N GLY A 115 0.29 4.63 22.07
CA GLY A 115 -0.46 5.88 21.92
C GLY A 115 -1.56 6.10 22.97
N MET A 116 -1.76 5.17 23.90
CA MET A 116 -2.87 5.16 24.86
C MET A 116 -4.28 5.32 24.24
N ILE A 117 -4.45 4.83 23.01
CA ILE A 117 -5.68 4.94 22.21
C ILE A 117 -6.68 3.87 22.66
N ARG A 118 -7.78 4.32 23.27
CA ARG A 118 -8.79 3.45 23.88
C ARG A 118 -10.18 3.87 23.48
N TYR A 119 -11.12 2.93 23.57
CA TYR A 119 -12.54 3.19 23.43
C TYR A 119 -13.28 2.70 24.67
N LYS A 120 -14.46 3.29 24.93
CA LYS A 120 -15.34 2.87 26.02
C LYS A 120 -16.11 1.62 25.58
N ALA A 121 -15.86 0.51 26.25
CA ALA A 121 -16.62 -0.73 26.08
C ALA A 121 -17.65 -0.86 27.21
N GLU A 122 -18.45 -1.94 27.20
CA GLU A 122 -19.41 -2.24 28.26
C GLU A 122 -18.73 -2.36 29.63
N LYS A 123 -17.56 -3.01 29.68
CA LYS A 123 -16.76 -3.20 30.90
C LYS A 123 -15.45 -2.43 30.81
N GLY A 124 -15.54 -1.14 31.12
CA GLY A 124 -14.39 -0.24 31.18
C GLY A 124 -13.82 0.13 29.81
N ASN A 125 -12.62 0.72 29.82
CA ASN A 125 -11.95 1.14 28.59
C ASN A 125 -11.06 0.01 28.05
N ARG A 126 -11.14 -0.25 26.75
CA ARG A 126 -10.32 -1.24 26.04
C ARG A 126 -9.45 -0.55 25.00
N TYR A 127 -8.29 -1.12 24.68
CA TYR A 127 -7.47 -0.63 23.58
C TYR A 127 -8.14 -0.97 22.24
N VAL A 128 -7.97 -0.08 21.26
CA VAL A 128 -8.37 -0.36 19.88
C VAL A 128 -7.35 -1.28 19.20
N HIS A 129 -7.77 -1.98 18.17
CA HIS A 129 -6.84 -2.51 17.18
C HIS A 129 -6.55 -1.46 16.11
N THR A 130 -5.29 -1.37 15.69
CA THR A 130 -4.86 -0.47 14.61
C THR A 130 -4.48 -1.27 13.37
N LEU A 131 -4.87 -0.76 12.21
CA LEU A 131 -4.52 -1.32 10.91
C LEU A 131 -4.05 -0.19 10.00
N ASN A 132 -3.10 -0.51 9.15
CA ASN A 132 -2.58 0.43 8.16
C ASN A 132 -2.23 -0.28 6.87
N GLY A 133 -2.20 0.47 5.78
CA GLY A 133 -1.62 -0.02 4.54
C GLY A 133 -1.62 1.01 3.42
N SER A 134 -0.95 0.67 2.32
CA SER A 134 -0.84 1.58 1.18
C SER A 134 -1.98 1.34 0.18
N GLY A 135 -2.59 2.41 -0.33
CA GLY A 135 -3.64 2.33 -1.35
C GLY A 135 -3.45 3.32 -2.50
N LEU A 136 -2.27 3.51 -3.11
CA LEU A 136 -1.04 2.71 -3.17
C LEU A 136 0.19 3.63 -2.97
N ALA A 137 1.41 3.09 -3.10
CA ALA A 137 2.61 3.90 -3.30
C ALA A 137 2.65 4.50 -4.72
N ALA A 138 2.17 5.74 -4.86
CA ALA A 138 1.90 6.38 -6.15
C ALA A 138 3.09 6.39 -7.12
N GLY A 139 4.31 6.60 -6.61
CA GLY A 139 5.53 6.58 -7.44
C GLY A 139 5.76 5.21 -8.09
N ARG A 140 5.63 4.11 -7.32
CA ARG A 140 5.77 2.75 -7.86
C ARG A 140 4.61 2.41 -8.80
N THR A 141 3.38 2.85 -8.48
CA THR A 141 2.22 2.68 -9.37
C THR A 141 2.45 3.32 -10.73
N MET A 142 3.00 4.54 -10.77
CA MET A 142 3.28 5.24 -12.01
C MET A 142 4.28 4.47 -12.88
N ILE A 143 5.37 3.96 -12.31
CA ILE A 143 6.36 3.17 -13.08
C ILE A 143 5.71 1.88 -13.59
N ALA A 144 4.92 1.20 -12.75
CA ALA A 144 4.22 -0.02 -13.16
C ALA A 144 3.28 0.23 -14.34
N ILE A 145 2.57 1.36 -14.36
CA ILE A 145 1.72 1.76 -15.50
C ILE A 145 2.60 1.99 -16.74
N ILE A 146 3.63 2.83 -16.64
CA ILE A 146 4.50 3.16 -17.79
C ILE A 146 5.10 1.90 -18.39
N GLU A 147 5.61 0.97 -17.57
CA GLU A 147 6.27 -0.24 -18.07
C GLU A 147 5.28 -1.27 -18.65
N ASN A 148 4.11 -1.47 -18.03
CA ASN A 148 3.14 -2.48 -18.49
C ASN A 148 2.27 -1.97 -19.66
N TYR A 149 2.16 -0.65 -19.85
CA TYR A 149 1.37 -0.04 -20.92
C TYR A 149 2.21 0.63 -22.02
N GLN A 150 3.51 0.34 -22.08
CA GLN A 150 4.40 0.88 -23.12
C GLN A 150 3.96 0.44 -24.52
N ASN A 151 4.07 1.35 -25.48
CA ASN A 151 3.84 1.10 -26.89
C ASN A 151 5.18 1.07 -27.65
N ALA A 152 5.20 0.48 -28.85
CA ALA A 152 6.43 0.31 -29.64
C ALA A 152 7.12 1.64 -30.05
N ASP A 153 6.38 2.74 -30.06
CA ASP A 153 6.90 4.08 -30.43
C ASP A 153 7.40 4.89 -29.22
N GLY A 154 7.40 4.31 -28.02
CA GLY A 154 7.86 4.96 -26.78
C GLY A 154 6.78 5.75 -26.03
N SER A 155 5.58 5.89 -26.59
CA SER A 155 4.40 6.35 -25.82
C SER A 155 3.91 5.25 -24.87
N PHE A 156 2.99 5.59 -23.97
CA PHE A 156 2.27 4.59 -23.19
C PHE A 156 0.76 4.84 -23.18
N THR A 157 0.02 3.75 -23.15
CA THR A 157 -1.44 3.77 -23.10
C THR A 157 -1.90 4.06 -21.67
N VAL A 158 -2.87 4.95 -21.50
CA VAL A 158 -3.44 5.28 -20.19
C VAL A 158 -4.48 4.21 -19.81
N PRO A 159 -4.36 3.56 -18.63
CA PRO A 159 -5.37 2.63 -18.12
C PRO A 159 -6.76 3.27 -18.12
N GLU A 160 -7.79 2.52 -18.49
CA GLU A 160 -9.16 3.04 -18.64
C GLU A 160 -9.65 3.80 -17.40
N ALA A 161 -9.37 3.28 -16.20
CA ALA A 161 -9.75 3.89 -14.94
C ALA A 161 -9.13 5.29 -14.70
N LEU A 162 -8.04 5.63 -15.38
CA LEU A 162 -7.37 6.93 -15.27
C LEU A 162 -7.76 7.94 -16.35
N ARG A 163 -8.37 7.50 -17.45
CA ARG A 163 -8.73 8.38 -18.58
C ARG A 163 -9.66 9.53 -18.18
N PRO A 164 -10.68 9.35 -17.31
CA PRO A 164 -11.51 10.47 -16.85
C PRO A 164 -10.74 11.55 -16.08
N TYR A 165 -9.61 11.20 -15.46
CA TYR A 165 -8.78 12.13 -14.70
C TYR A 165 -7.72 12.82 -15.55
N LEU A 166 -7.25 12.17 -16.62
CA LEU A 166 -6.19 12.68 -17.50
C LEU A 166 -6.71 13.31 -18.79
N GLY A 167 -7.95 13.02 -19.21
CA GLY A 167 -8.55 13.53 -20.44
C GLY A 167 -7.92 12.99 -21.73
N THR A 168 -7.07 11.97 -21.63
CA THR A 168 -6.40 11.31 -22.75
C THR A 168 -6.33 9.81 -22.51
N ASP A 169 -6.27 9.02 -23.58
CA ASP A 169 -6.02 7.57 -23.56
C ASP A 169 -4.55 7.21 -23.81
N ARG A 170 -3.69 8.21 -24.08
CA ARG A 170 -2.28 8.03 -24.42
C ARG A 170 -1.43 9.22 -23.99
N ILE A 171 -0.19 8.95 -23.60
CA ILE A 171 0.82 9.97 -23.28
C ILE A 171 2.12 9.62 -24.02
N GLY A 172 2.72 10.63 -24.66
CA GLY A 172 3.94 10.49 -25.47
C GLY A 172 3.66 10.64 -26.96
#